data_AF-A0A914X9C5-F1
#
_entry.id   AF-A0A914X9C5-F1
#
_cell.length_a   1.000
_cell.length_b   1.000
_cell.length_c   1.000
_cell.angle_alpha   90.00
_cell.angle_beta   90.00
_cell.angle_gamma   90.00
#
_symmetry.space_group_name_H-M   'P 1'
#
loop_
_entity.id
_entity.type
_entity.pdbx_description
1 polymer ?
#
loop_
_entity_poly.entity_id
_entity_poly.type
_entity_poly.pdbx_seq_one_letter_code
_entity_poly.pdbx_strand_id
1 'polypeptide(L)'
;MLKKDVFLCHIISGGTQRLSRLVGLARAKELIFTGRLINGREAERIGLVNNVVEANAAGDAAYGYALKLAQEILPQGPIALKMAKLAIYKGFEVDLESGLNIEQQCYAQVIPTADRIEGLTAFKEKRRPVFRGE
;
A
#
# COMPACT_ATOMS: atom_id res chain seq x y z
N MET A 1 23.25 -17.45 8.99
CA MET A 1 22.58 -17.42 10.31
C MET A 1 21.73 -16.14 10.36
N LEU A 2 20.43 -16.28 10.11
CA LEU A 2 19.49 -15.18 9.87
C LEU A 2 19.24 -14.36 11.16
N LYS A 3 19.81 -13.15 11.24
CA LYS A 3 19.33 -12.09 12.14
C LYS A 3 18.91 -10.90 11.29
N LYS A 4 17.72 -11.01 10.69
CA LYS A 4 16.97 -9.88 10.14
C LYS A 4 15.82 -9.62 11.11
N ASP A 5 16.18 -9.14 12.30
CA ASP A 5 15.21 -8.78 13.31
C ASP A 5 14.50 -7.50 12.85
N VAL A 6 13.18 -7.55 12.72
CA VAL A 6 12.37 -6.37 12.40
C VAL A 6 12.26 -5.57 13.69
N PHE A 7 13.15 -4.60 13.87
CA PHE A 7 13.01 -3.60 14.92
C PHE A 7 12.05 -2.52 14.44
N LEU A 8 10.86 -2.43 15.06
CA LEU A 8 10.01 -1.27 14.87
C LEU A 8 9.10 -1.00 16.08
N CYS A 9 9.63 -0.26 17.06
CA CYS A 9 8.87 0.85 17.65
C CYS A 9 9.80 1.76 18.44
N HIS A 10 10.17 2.89 17.86
CA HIS A 10 10.34 4.08 18.70
C HIS A 10 8.96 4.75 18.78
N ILE A 11 8.51 5.09 19.99
CA ILE A 11 7.27 5.85 20.24
C ILE A 11 7.20 7.19 19.47
N ILE A 12 8.34 7.67 18.98
CA ILE A 12 8.48 8.88 18.16
C ILE A 12 8.10 8.64 16.68
N SER A 13 7.76 9.71 15.97
CA SER A 13 7.42 9.70 14.52
C SER A 13 6.16 8.95 14.10
N GLY A 14 5.22 8.68 15.03
CA GLY A 14 3.88 8.15 14.72
C GLY A 14 3.73 6.63 14.82
N GLY A 15 4.70 5.93 15.42
CA GLY A 15 4.66 4.47 15.61
C GLY A 15 3.42 4.00 16.39
N THR A 16 3.05 4.70 17.46
CA THR A 16 1.85 4.38 18.28
C THR A 16 0.55 4.47 17.49
N GLN A 17 0.49 5.36 16.49
CA GLN A 17 -0.69 5.62 15.67
C GLN A 17 -0.78 4.68 14.47
N ARG A 18 0.33 4.48 13.74
CA ARG A 18 0.35 3.66 12.52
C ARG A 18 0.34 2.17 12.85
N LEU A 19 1.09 1.73 13.85
CA LEU A 19 1.14 0.31 14.21
C LEU A 19 -0.22 -0.19 14.69
N SER A 20 -0.90 0.57 15.56
CA SER A 20 -2.23 0.21 16.07
C SER A 20 -3.30 0.13 14.98
N ARG A 21 -3.25 1.01 13.97
CA ARG A 21 -4.13 0.96 12.79
C ARG A 21 -3.83 -0.23 11.88
N LEU A 22 -2.56 -0.65 11.78
CA LEU A 22 -2.13 -1.69 10.86
C LEU A 22 -2.33 -3.11 11.42
N VAL A 23 -1.94 -3.36 12.68
CA VAL A 23 -1.96 -4.71 13.28
C VAL A 23 -3.00 -4.87 14.40
N GLY A 24 -3.81 -3.83 14.64
CA GLY A 24 -4.79 -3.77 15.72
C GLY A 24 -4.21 -3.38 17.08
N LEU A 25 -5.06 -2.87 17.97
CA LEU A 25 -4.68 -2.32 19.28
C LEU A 25 -3.99 -3.36 20.19
N ALA A 26 -4.46 -4.60 20.20
CA ALA A 26 -3.93 -5.64 21.08
C ALA A 26 -2.47 -5.99 20.76
N ARG A 27 -2.18 -6.29 19.48
CA ARG A 27 -0.82 -6.61 19.01
C ARG A 27 0.11 -5.42 19.08
N ALA A 28 -0.38 -4.23 18.74
CA ALA A 28 0.41 -3.01 18.88
C ALA A 28 0.83 -2.77 20.33
N LYS A 29 -0.07 -2.90 21.32
CA LYS A 29 0.28 -2.76 22.74
C LYS A 29 1.30 -3.80 23.18
N GLU A 30 1.11 -5.06 22.80
CA GLU A 30 2.05 -6.15 23.11
C GLU A 30 3.46 -5.83 22.61
N LEU A 31 3.61 -5.43 21.33
CA LEU A 31 4.91 -5.11 20.74
C LEU A 31 5.53 -3.85 21.35
N ILE A 32 4.74 -2.79 21.57
CA ILE A 32 5.23 -1.52 22.13
C ILE A 32 5.67 -1.68 23.58
N PHE A 33 4.89 -2.38 24.41
CA PHE A 33 5.17 -2.51 25.84
C PHE A 33 6.32 -3.48 26.12
N THR A 34 6.43 -4.55 25.33
CA THR A 34 7.51 -5.54 25.52
C THR A 34 8.81 -5.15 24.83
N GLY A 35 8.74 -4.29 23.80
CA GLY A 35 9.89 -3.99 22.94
C GLY A 35 10.42 -5.22 22.19
N ARG A 36 9.65 -6.31 22.11
CA ARG A 36 10.13 -7.57 21.53
C ARG A 36 10.36 -7.44 20.02
N LEU A 37 11.42 -8.08 19.56
CA LEU A 37 11.72 -8.22 18.13
C LEU A 37 10.87 -9.33 17.53
N ILE A 38 10.47 -9.13 16.27
CA ILE A 38 9.76 -10.15 15.50
C ILE A 38 10.50 -10.43 14.19
N ASN A 39 10.35 -11.66 13.69
CA ASN A 39 10.86 -12.04 12.37
C ASN A 39 9.82 -11.74 11.26
N GLY A 40 10.24 -11.89 10.00
CA GLY A 40 9.37 -11.62 8.85
C GLY A 40 8.07 -12.43 8.84
N ARG A 41 8.12 -13.74 9.14
CA ARG A 41 6.92 -14.60 9.15
C ARG A 41 5.91 -14.16 10.21
N GLU A 42 6.38 -13.80 11.40
CA GLU A 42 5.50 -13.26 12.42
C GLU A 42 4.92 -11.90 12.00
N ALA A 43 5.73 -11.03 11.40
CA ALA A 43 5.27 -9.74 10.87
C ALA A 43 4.15 -9.90 9.84
N GLU A 44 4.25 -10.87 8.92
CA GLU A 44 3.20 -11.17 7.94
C GLU A 44 1.94 -11.71 8.62
N ARG A 45 2.09 -12.66 9.54
CA ARG A 45 0.97 -13.26 10.27
C ARG A 45 0.13 -12.23 11.04
N ILE A 46 0.75 -11.17 11.56
CA ILE A 46 0.05 -10.09 12.27
C ILE A 46 -0.37 -8.94 11.36
N GLY A 47 -0.09 -8.99 10.05
CA GLY A 47 -0.42 -7.95 9.09
C GLY A 47 0.50 -6.72 9.12
N LEU A 48 1.68 -6.80 9.73
CA LEU A 48 2.67 -5.71 9.71
C LEU A 48 3.31 -5.56 8.32
N VAL A 49 3.46 -6.67 7.61
CA VAL A 49 3.91 -6.71 6.20
C VAL A 49 2.95 -7.57 5.39
N ASN A 50 2.80 -7.27 4.10
CA ASN A 50 1.89 -8.00 3.23
C ASN A 50 2.48 -9.29 2.66
N ASN A 51 3.82 -9.38 2.55
CA ASN A 51 4.50 -10.51 1.93
C ASN A 51 5.85 -10.76 2.61
N VAL A 52 6.21 -12.03 2.75
CA VAL A 52 7.54 -12.50 3.16
C VAL A 52 8.18 -13.29 2.03
N VAL A 53 9.48 -13.03 1.81
CA VAL A 53 10.27 -13.75 0.82
C VAL A 53 11.49 -14.39 1.47
N GLU A 54 11.87 -15.56 0.99
CA GLU A 54 13.09 -16.24 1.43
C GLU A 54 14.32 -15.40 1.08
N ALA A 55 15.26 -15.32 2.01
CA ALA A 55 16.50 -14.59 1.80
C ALA A 55 17.34 -15.30 0.72
N ASN A 56 17.81 -14.53 -0.25
CA ASN A 56 18.81 -14.98 -1.23
C ASN A 56 20.23 -14.65 -0.74
N ALA A 57 21.24 -15.17 -1.45
CA ALA A 57 22.65 -14.95 -1.10
C ALA A 57 23.06 -13.47 -1.14
N ALA A 58 22.45 -12.68 -2.03
CA ALA A 58 22.70 -11.24 -2.15
C ALA A 58 22.04 -10.40 -1.04
N GLY A 59 21.11 -10.98 -0.27
CA GLY A 59 20.42 -10.30 0.82
C GLY A 59 19.31 -9.34 0.40
N ASP A 60 19.04 -9.19 -0.91
CA ASP A 60 18.14 -8.22 -1.53
C ASP A 60 16.80 -8.81 -2.01
N ALA A 61 16.48 -10.05 -1.63
CA ALA A 61 15.25 -10.74 -2.07
C ALA A 61 13.96 -9.89 -1.92
N ALA A 62 13.82 -9.17 -0.79
CA ALA A 62 12.66 -8.31 -0.55
C ALA A 62 12.62 -7.10 -1.52
N TYR A 63 13.78 -6.54 -1.87
CA TYR A 63 13.89 -5.48 -2.86
C TYR A 63 13.53 -6.00 -4.26
N GLY A 64 14.04 -7.17 -4.65
CA GLY A 64 13.67 -7.81 -5.91
C GLY A 64 12.17 -8.07 -6.02
N TYR A 65 11.50 -8.49 -4.93
CA TYR A 65 10.05 -8.63 -4.89
C TYR A 65 9.33 -7.28 -5.00
N ALA A 66 9.81 -6.24 -4.29
CA ALA A 66 9.25 -4.90 -4.39
C ALA A 66 9.32 -4.32 -5.81
N LEU A 67 10.39 -4.59 -6.56
CA LEU A 67 10.51 -4.20 -7.97
C LEU A 67 9.47 -4.90 -8.85
N LYS A 68 9.21 -6.19 -8.64
CA LYS A 68 8.15 -6.92 -9.36
C LYS A 68 6.78 -6.32 -9.09
N LEU A 69 6.48 -6.05 -7.81
CA LEU A 69 5.22 -5.40 -7.44
C LEU A 69 5.09 -3.99 -8.06
N ALA A 70 6.18 -3.22 -8.10
CA ALA A 70 6.17 -1.92 -8.77
C ALA A 70 5.87 -2.07 -10.27
N GLN A 71 6.44 -3.08 -10.94
CA GLN A 71 6.18 -3.37 -12.35
C GLN A 71 4.72 -3.73 -12.63
N GLU A 72 4.01 -4.33 -11.67
CA GLU A 72 2.57 -4.59 -11.79
C GLU A 72 1.75 -3.29 -11.75
N ILE A 73 2.23 -2.27 -11.02
CA ILE A 73 1.57 -0.96 -10.84
C ILE A 73 1.79 -0.03 -12.06
N LEU A 74 2.97 -0.09 -12.68
CA LEU A 74 3.37 0.80 -13.78
C LEU A 74 2.36 0.93 -14.94
N PRO A 75 1.65 -0.13 -15.37
CA PRO A 75 0.70 -0.03 -16.49
C PRO A 75 -0.62 0.65 -16.15
N GLN A 76 -0.86 1.09 -14.91
CA GLN A 76 -2.11 1.75 -14.53
C GLN A 76 -2.08 3.26 -14.75
N GLY A 77 -3.27 3.86 -14.89
CA GLY A 77 -3.43 5.30 -15.13
C GLY A 77 -2.83 6.12 -13.98
N PRO A 78 -1.81 6.98 -14.22
CA PRO A 78 -1.12 7.72 -13.16
C PRO A 78 -2.06 8.62 -12.33
N ILE A 79 -2.99 9.32 -12.98
CA ILE A 79 -3.96 10.18 -12.29
C ILE A 79 -4.91 9.32 -11.44
N ALA A 80 -5.41 8.21 -11.99
CA ALA A 80 -6.29 7.29 -11.28
C ALA A 80 -5.62 6.68 -10.03
N LEU A 81 -4.37 6.24 -10.13
CA LEU A 81 -3.60 5.74 -8.99
C LEU A 81 -3.44 6.81 -7.89
N LYS A 82 -3.12 8.05 -8.29
CA LYS A 82 -2.98 9.17 -7.34
C LYS A 82 -4.30 9.45 -6.62
N MET A 83 -5.40 9.48 -7.35
CA MET A 83 -6.74 9.71 -6.79
C MET A 83 -7.22 8.55 -5.91
N ALA A 84 -6.99 7.30 -6.33
CA ALA A 84 -7.31 6.13 -5.53
C ALA A 84 -6.54 6.12 -4.20
N LYS A 85 -5.24 6.43 -4.24
CA LYS A 85 -4.43 6.59 -3.02
C LYS A 85 -5.02 7.67 -2.12
N LEU A 86 -5.36 8.84 -2.67
CA LEU A 86 -5.92 9.95 -1.90
C LEU A 86 -7.26 9.57 -1.24
N ALA A 87 -8.15 8.91 -2.00
CA ALA A 87 -9.44 8.46 -1.51
C ALA A 87 -9.30 7.47 -0.37
N ILE A 88 -8.44 6.45 -0.51
CA ILE A 88 -8.17 5.47 0.55
C ILE A 88 -7.59 6.16 1.79
N TYR A 89 -6.55 6.97 1.63
CA TYR A 89 -5.86 7.59 2.78
C TYR A 89 -6.75 8.57 3.55
N LYS A 90 -7.55 9.37 2.86
CA LYS A 90 -8.43 10.34 3.53
C LYS A 90 -9.72 9.68 4.02
N GLY A 91 -10.31 8.80 3.22
CA GLY A 91 -11.54 8.09 3.55
C GLY A 91 -11.38 7.18 4.78
N PHE A 92 -10.19 6.63 5.00
CA PHE A 92 -9.91 5.78 6.17
C PHE A 92 -9.99 6.52 7.52
N GLU A 93 -9.83 7.85 7.55
CA GLU A 93 -9.80 8.63 8.79
C GLU A 93 -11.16 9.32 9.09
N VAL A 94 -12.21 9.00 8.33
CA VAL A 94 -13.56 9.57 8.48
C VAL A 94 -14.62 8.47 8.55
N ASP A 95 -15.87 8.85 8.83
CA ASP A 95 -17.00 7.93 8.71
C ASP A 95 -17.25 7.53 7.24
N LEU A 96 -18.04 6.48 7.05
CA LEU A 96 -18.28 5.90 5.73
C LEU A 96 -18.92 6.89 4.76
N GLU A 97 -19.88 7.71 5.20
CA GLU A 97 -20.58 8.65 4.32
C GLU A 97 -19.63 9.75 3.84
N SER A 98 -18.84 10.32 4.76
CA SER A 98 -17.76 11.24 4.41
C SER A 98 -16.73 10.61 3.47
N GLY A 99 -16.38 9.33 3.70
CA GLY A 99 -15.46 8.57 2.85
C GLY A 99 -15.96 8.39 1.42
N LEU A 100 -17.24 8.05 1.24
CA LEU A 100 -17.88 7.93 -0.06
C LEU A 100 -17.93 9.27 -0.81
N ASN A 101 -18.18 10.37 -0.09
CA ASN A 101 -18.11 11.70 -0.67
C ASN A 101 -16.68 12.05 -1.16
N ILE A 102 -15.65 11.70 -0.40
CA ILE A 102 -14.25 11.87 -0.82
C ILE A 102 -13.94 11.03 -2.06
N GLU A 103 -14.42 9.78 -2.11
CA GLU A 103 -14.27 8.91 -3.28
C GLU A 103 -14.90 9.54 -4.52
N GLN A 104 -16.13 10.05 -4.42
CA GLN A 104 -16.81 10.72 -5.53
C GLN A 104 -16.03 11.93 -6.05
N GLN A 105 -15.47 12.76 -5.15
CA GLN A 105 -14.64 13.90 -5.52
C GLN A 105 -13.35 13.47 -6.23
N CYS A 106 -12.69 12.41 -5.75
CA CYS A 106 -11.49 11.85 -6.37
C CYS A 106 -11.80 11.26 -7.75
N TYR A 107 -12.94 10.57 -7.88
CA TYR A 107 -13.40 10.02 -9.15
C TYR A 107 -13.70 11.12 -10.18
N ALA A 108 -14.32 12.23 -9.75
CA ALA A 108 -14.59 13.38 -10.62
C ALA A 108 -13.32 13.95 -11.29
N GLN A 109 -12.15 13.83 -10.67
CA GLN A 109 -10.86 14.24 -11.26
C GLN A 109 -10.38 13.31 -12.37
N VAL A 110 -10.84 12.05 -12.39
CA VAL A 110 -10.47 11.05 -13.40
C VAL A 110 -11.39 11.11 -14.62
N ILE A 111 -12.63 11.59 -14.46
CA ILE A 111 -13.60 11.69 -15.56
C ILE A 111 -13.09 12.50 -16.78
N PRO A 112 -12.48 13.68 -16.62
CA PRO A 112 -12.09 14.49 -17.77
C PRO A 112 -10.74 14.09 -18.40
N THR A 113 -10.06 13.04 -17.92
CA THR A 113 -8.70 12.71 -18.37
C THR A 113 -8.68 11.97 -19.71
N ALA A 114 -7.63 12.19 -20.50
CA ALA A 114 -7.38 11.45 -21.74
C ALA A 114 -7.13 9.97 -21.44
N ASP A 115 -6.47 9.66 -20.33
CA ASP A 115 -6.24 8.29 -19.84
C ASP A 115 -7.55 7.51 -19.67
N ARG A 116 -8.64 8.14 -19.20
CA ARG A 116 -9.92 7.45 -19.09
C ARG A 116 -10.46 7.05 -20.47
N ILE A 117 -10.36 7.95 -21.45
CA ILE A 117 -10.80 7.67 -22.83
C ILE A 117 -9.94 6.58 -23.46
N GLU A 118 -8.63 6.63 -23.27
CA GLU A 118 -7.70 5.58 -23.71
C GLU A 118 -8.03 4.24 -23.07
N GLY A 119 -8.31 4.20 -21.76
CA GLY A 119 -8.70 2.97 -21.07
C GLY A 119 -9.96 2.33 -21.67
N LEU A 120 -10.99 3.13 -21.94
CA LEU A 120 -12.22 2.67 -22.60
C LEU A 120 -11.98 2.21 -24.04
N THR A 121 -11.13 2.93 -24.77
CA THR A 121 -10.79 2.62 -26.18
C THR A 121 -9.99 1.33 -26.27
N ALA A 122 -8.94 1.18 -25.46
CA ALA A 122 -8.12 -0.01 -25.38
C ALA A 122 -8.94 -1.25 -24.97
N PHE A 123 -9.89 -1.08 -24.05
CA PHE A 123 -10.82 -2.15 -23.67
C PHE A 123 -11.71 -2.57 -24.85
N LYS A 124 -12.30 -1.62 -25.56
CA LYS A 124 -13.11 -1.88 -26.76
C LYS A 124 -12.31 -2.58 -27.86
N GLU A 125 -11.06 -2.16 -28.05
CA GLU A 125 -10.13 -2.70 -29.05
C GLU A 125 -9.39 -3.97 -28.59
N LYS A 126 -9.63 -4.44 -27.36
CA LYS A 126 -8.97 -5.61 -26.75
C LYS A 126 -7.44 -5.54 -26.78
N ARG A 127 -6.88 -4.34 -26.65
CA ARG A 127 -5.44 -4.10 -26.55
C ARG A 127 -5.07 -3.60 -25.16
N ARG A 128 -3.77 -3.58 -24.86
CA ARG A 128 -3.26 -2.96 -23.64
C ARG A 128 -3.37 -1.43 -23.75
N PRO A 129 -3.86 -0.74 -22.69
CA PRO A 129 -3.89 0.71 -22.68
C PRO A 129 -2.48 1.30 -22.52
N VAL A 130 -2.28 2.50 -23.04
CA VAL A 130 -1.05 3.29 -22.88
C VAL A 130 -1.39 4.61 -22.21
N PHE A 131 -1.32 4.63 -20.88
CA PHE A 131 -1.60 5.83 -20.10
C PHE A 131 -0.41 6.78 -20.06
N ARG A 132 -0.68 8.10 -20.06
CA ARG A 132 0.33 9.17 -20.04
C ARG A 132 0.22 10.07 -18.83
N GLY A 133 -0.85 9.96 -18.04
CA GLY A 133 -1.08 10.83 -16.89
C GLY A 133 -1.68 12.18 -17.28
N GLU A 134 -2.54 12.18 -18.30
CA GLU A 134 -3.22 13.34 -18.89
C GLU A 134 -4.72 13.09 -18.99
#